data_AF-J0JAG7-F1
#
_entry.id   AF-J0JAG7-F1
#
_cell.length_a   1.000
_cell.length_b   1.000
_cell.length_c   1.000
_cell.angle_alpha   90.00
_cell.angle_beta   90.00
_cell.angle_gamma   90.00
#
_symmetry.space_group_name_H-M   'P 1'
#
loop_
_entity.id
_entity.type
_entity.pdbx_description
1 polymer ?
#
loop_
_entity_poly.entity_id
_entity_poly.type
_entity_poly.pdbx_seq_one_letter_code
_entity_poly.pdbx_strand_id
1 'polypeptide(L)'
;MIIEKASNKELELLKDANFKHPENIRASLDHDAIAHILKRHGVNSVNVKNGEIPVTNEDIANYRYIINNADAIIRTLDKYDKEAITAFKQINGYAVVVEQAINKKNELALKTMYKNNGSYKNNEVYKAFSSTSLDADAKVRHRLSSYSGATENTTQKPLTDQEDLLKNTELNNETTQEVKNLSPLEQANDRKVSEVRKRSERKRTGIFKS
;
A
#
# COMPACT_ATOMS: atom_id res chain seq x y z
N MET A 1 -3.57 13.62 -11.71
CA MET A 1 -4.43 12.47 -11.37
C MET A 1 -3.95 11.31 -12.20
N ILE A 2 -3.70 10.16 -11.57
CA ILE A 2 -3.33 8.90 -12.23
C ILE A 2 -4.56 8.00 -12.22
N ILE A 3 -4.81 7.31 -13.33
CA ILE A 3 -5.91 6.35 -13.48
C ILE A 3 -5.35 5.06 -14.06
N GLU A 4 -5.69 3.95 -13.43
CA GLU A 4 -5.22 2.61 -13.78
C GLU A 4 -6.38 1.62 -13.75
N LYS A 5 -6.18 0.41 -14.31
CA LYS A 5 -7.17 -0.66 -14.20
C LYS A 5 -7.21 -1.19 -12.76
N ALA A 6 -8.41 -1.45 -12.24
CA ALA A 6 -8.54 -2.18 -10.97
C ALA A 6 -7.97 -3.61 -11.09
N SER A 7 -7.45 -4.13 -9.99
CA SER A 7 -6.87 -5.47 -9.94
C SER A 7 -7.96 -6.53 -9.92
N ASN A 8 -7.65 -7.74 -10.40
CA ASN A 8 -8.61 -8.85 -10.36
C ASN A 8 -9.11 -9.15 -8.93
N LYS A 9 -8.25 -8.98 -7.92
CA LYS A 9 -8.60 -9.16 -6.50
C LYS A 9 -9.64 -8.14 -6.04
N GLU A 10 -9.48 -6.87 -6.42
CA GLU A 10 -10.48 -5.83 -6.14
C GLU A 10 -11.80 -6.11 -6.87
N LEU A 11 -11.73 -6.56 -8.14
CA LEU A 11 -12.91 -6.90 -8.94
C LEU A 11 -13.69 -8.07 -8.35
N GLU A 12 -13.00 -9.12 -7.89
CA GLU A 12 -13.62 -10.29 -7.26
C GLU A 12 -14.32 -9.91 -5.94
N LEU A 13 -13.67 -9.09 -5.11
CA LEU A 13 -14.24 -8.60 -3.85
C LEU A 13 -15.44 -7.68 -4.06
N LEU A 14 -15.49 -6.96 -5.18
CA LEU A 14 -16.53 -5.98 -5.47
C LEU A 14 -17.49 -6.45 -6.56
N LYS A 15 -17.57 -7.75 -6.82
CA LYS A 15 -18.51 -8.32 -7.80
C LYS A 15 -19.97 -7.93 -7.53
N ASP A 16 -20.34 -7.82 -6.24
CA ASP A 16 -21.67 -7.45 -5.76
C ASP A 16 -21.71 -5.98 -5.27
N ALA A 17 -20.75 -5.15 -5.69
CA ALA A 17 -20.78 -3.72 -5.43
C ALA A 17 -21.63 -3.00 -6.49
N ASN A 18 -22.32 -1.95 -6.07
CA ASN A 18 -23.25 -1.23 -6.94
C ASN A 18 -22.52 -0.27 -7.91
N PHE A 19 -21.72 -0.82 -8.82
CA PHE A 19 -21.09 -0.05 -9.90
C PHE A 19 -22.10 0.28 -10.99
N LYS A 20 -22.01 1.49 -11.55
CA LYS A 20 -22.79 1.87 -12.74
C LYS A 20 -22.33 1.14 -14.00
N HIS A 21 -21.04 0.82 -14.07
CA HIS A 21 -20.38 0.14 -15.19
C HIS A 21 -19.38 -0.89 -14.61
N PRO A 22 -19.85 -2.07 -14.18
CA PRO A 22 -18.99 -3.10 -13.58
C PRO A 22 -17.89 -3.60 -14.52
N GLU A 23 -18.05 -3.43 -15.83
CA GLU A 23 -17.07 -3.78 -16.86
C GLU A 23 -15.87 -2.82 -16.96
N ASN A 24 -15.96 -1.62 -16.35
CA ASN A 24 -14.96 -0.56 -16.51
C ASN A 24 -14.62 0.09 -15.16
N ILE A 25 -14.20 -0.73 -14.20
CA ILE A 25 -13.74 -0.29 -12.88
C ILE A 25 -12.26 0.07 -12.94
N ARG A 26 -11.91 1.24 -12.40
CA ARG A 26 -10.56 1.80 -12.44
C ARG A 26 -10.09 2.15 -11.04
N ALA A 27 -8.79 2.12 -10.79
CA ALA A 27 -8.20 2.73 -9.60
C ALA A 27 -7.77 4.15 -9.94
N SER A 28 -7.99 5.12 -9.04
CA SER A 28 -7.55 6.50 -9.25
C SER A 28 -6.79 7.06 -8.06
N LEU A 29 -5.72 7.81 -8.37
CA LEU A 29 -4.90 8.55 -7.43
C LEU A 29 -4.92 10.04 -7.80
N ASP A 30 -5.55 10.84 -6.96
CA ASP A 30 -5.64 12.28 -7.12
C ASP A 30 -4.65 13.03 -6.21
N HIS A 31 -4.42 14.30 -6.55
CA HIS A 31 -3.54 15.17 -5.78
C HIS A 31 -4.08 15.45 -4.37
N ASP A 32 -5.40 15.46 -4.18
CA ASP A 32 -6.05 15.68 -2.90
C ASP A 32 -5.76 14.53 -1.91
N ALA A 33 -5.77 13.28 -2.38
CA ALA A 33 -5.40 12.11 -1.59
C ALA A 33 -3.93 12.15 -1.20
N ILE A 34 -3.03 12.48 -2.14
CA ILE A 34 -1.60 12.63 -1.85
C ILE A 34 -1.39 13.72 -0.78
N ALA A 35 -2.01 14.89 -0.96
CA ALA A 35 -1.93 15.98 -0.01
C ALA A 35 -2.50 15.59 1.37
N HIS A 36 -3.63 14.88 1.40
CA HIS A 36 -4.23 14.37 2.63
C HIS A 36 -3.27 13.42 3.37
N ILE A 37 -2.75 12.42 2.66
CA ILE A 37 -1.84 11.42 3.22
C ILE A 37 -0.59 12.09 3.78
N LEU A 38 0.07 12.96 3.01
CA LEU A 38 1.29 13.63 3.47
C LEU A 38 1.01 14.59 4.64
N LYS A 39 -0.14 15.27 4.63
CA LYS A 39 -0.55 16.17 5.73
C LYS A 39 -0.83 15.42 7.03
N ARG A 40 -1.43 14.24 6.97
CA ARG A 40 -1.87 13.48 8.15
C ARG A 40 -0.86 12.44 8.61
N HIS A 41 -0.17 11.79 7.69
CA HIS A 41 0.70 10.64 7.94
C HIS A 41 2.12 10.81 7.36
N GLY A 42 2.41 11.90 6.67
CA GLY A 42 3.76 12.18 6.17
C GLY A 42 4.77 12.47 7.28
N VAL A 43 6.07 12.43 6.95
CA VAL A 43 7.19 12.62 7.89
C VAL A 43 7.04 13.86 8.78
N ASN A 44 6.46 14.94 8.25
CA ASN A 44 6.29 16.22 8.98
C ASN A 44 4.91 16.37 9.65
N SER A 45 4.05 15.37 9.57
CA SER A 45 2.68 15.42 10.09
C SER A 45 2.63 15.42 11.62
N VAL A 46 1.53 15.96 12.16
CA VAL A 46 1.29 15.94 13.62
C VAL A 46 1.17 14.51 14.13
N ASN A 47 0.58 13.59 13.36
CA ASN A 47 0.41 12.23 13.83
C ASN A 47 1.75 11.48 13.94
N VAL A 48 2.67 11.70 13.01
CA VAL A 48 4.03 11.14 13.10
C VAL A 48 4.77 11.70 14.32
N LYS A 49 4.60 13.00 14.61
CA LYS A 49 5.11 13.59 15.86
C LYS A 49 4.51 12.95 17.12
N ASN A 50 3.31 12.38 17.00
CA ASN A 50 2.61 11.67 18.07
C ASN A 50 2.84 10.15 18.06
N GLY A 51 3.78 9.63 17.24
CA GLY A 51 4.20 8.23 17.27
C GLY A 51 3.63 7.33 16.15
N GLU A 52 2.97 7.88 15.14
CA GLU A 52 2.69 7.13 13.91
C GLU A 52 3.96 6.90 13.09
N ILE A 53 3.99 5.78 12.36
CA ILE A 53 5.04 5.53 11.38
C ILE A 53 4.77 6.38 10.14
N PRO A 54 5.76 7.11 9.61
CA PRO A 54 5.55 7.98 8.47
C PRO A 54 5.25 7.20 7.18
N VAL A 55 4.35 7.78 6.39
CA VAL A 55 4.11 7.45 5.00
C VAL A 55 4.97 8.37 4.13
N THR A 56 5.75 7.78 3.25
CA THR A 56 6.63 8.46 2.30
C THR A 56 5.99 8.56 0.92
N ASN A 57 6.58 9.36 0.03
CA ASN A 57 6.16 9.39 -1.38
C ASN A 57 6.35 8.02 -2.07
N GLU A 58 7.35 7.25 -1.64
CA GLU A 58 7.60 5.90 -2.16
C GLU A 58 6.48 4.93 -1.74
N ASP A 59 6.03 5.00 -0.50
CA ASP A 59 4.87 4.21 -0.04
C ASP A 59 3.63 4.53 -0.89
N ILE A 60 3.35 5.83 -1.11
CA ILE A 60 2.21 6.28 -1.92
C ILE A 60 2.35 5.80 -3.36
N ALA A 61 3.53 5.89 -3.97
CA ALA A 61 3.78 5.39 -5.32
C ALA A 61 3.55 3.87 -5.43
N ASN A 62 3.80 3.13 -4.36
CA ASN A 62 3.66 1.67 -4.31
C ASN A 62 2.29 1.20 -3.77
N TYR A 63 1.29 2.08 -3.60
CA TYR A 63 0.00 1.69 -2.99
C TYR A 63 -0.71 0.52 -3.71
N ARG A 64 -0.59 0.43 -5.04
CA ARG A 64 -1.15 -0.68 -5.83
C ARG A 64 -0.51 -2.01 -5.46
N TYR A 65 0.80 -2.03 -5.23
CA TYR A 65 1.50 -3.23 -4.78
C TYR A 65 0.97 -3.68 -3.41
N ILE A 66 0.76 -2.74 -2.49
CA ILE A 66 0.19 -3.01 -1.17
C ILE A 66 -1.19 -3.66 -1.29
N ILE A 67 -2.07 -3.12 -2.13
CA ILE A 67 -3.42 -3.66 -2.35
C ILE A 67 -3.36 -5.08 -2.96
N ASN A 68 -2.59 -5.26 -4.03
CA ASN A 68 -2.50 -6.54 -4.74
C ASN A 68 -1.96 -7.66 -3.84
N ASN A 69 -1.04 -7.32 -2.94
CA ASN A 69 -0.40 -8.27 -2.03
C ASN A 69 -0.96 -8.21 -0.61
N ALA A 70 -2.10 -7.54 -0.39
CA ALA A 70 -2.69 -7.37 0.94
C ALA A 70 -3.02 -8.72 1.59
N ASP A 71 -2.74 -8.84 2.89
CA ASP A 71 -3.03 -10.03 3.70
C ASP A 71 -4.51 -10.10 4.08
N ALA A 72 -5.20 -8.95 4.11
CA ALA A 72 -6.66 -8.87 4.20
C ALA A 72 -7.19 -7.68 3.40
N ILE A 73 -8.36 -7.82 2.80
CA ILE A 73 -9.11 -6.72 2.20
C ILE A 73 -10.56 -6.84 2.65
N ILE A 74 -11.11 -5.75 3.15
CA ILE A 74 -12.45 -5.70 3.74
C ILE A 74 -13.29 -4.67 3.00
N ARG A 75 -14.54 -5.02 2.70
CA ARG A 75 -15.54 -4.06 2.22
C ARG A 75 -16.04 -3.22 3.38
N THR A 76 -15.99 -1.91 3.22
CA THR A 76 -16.42 -0.94 4.23
C THR A 76 -17.47 0.00 3.67
N LEU A 77 -18.21 0.66 4.56
CA LEU A 77 -19.06 1.80 4.24
C LEU A 77 -18.45 3.04 4.86
N ASP A 78 -18.26 4.08 4.06
CA ASP A 78 -17.83 5.38 4.56
C ASP A 78 -18.95 6.09 5.35
N LYS A 79 -18.64 7.28 5.87
CA LYS A 79 -19.61 8.08 6.66
C LYS A 79 -20.85 8.56 5.89
N TYR A 80 -20.89 8.35 4.57
CA TYR A 80 -21.99 8.67 3.68
C TYR A 80 -22.67 7.40 3.12
N ASP A 81 -22.45 6.25 3.76
CA ASP A 81 -22.90 4.93 3.33
C ASP A 81 -22.45 4.58 1.89
N LYS A 82 -21.32 5.15 1.46
CA LYS A 82 -20.70 4.79 0.18
C LYS A 82 -19.75 3.64 0.38
N GLU A 83 -19.78 2.71 -0.57
CA GLU A 83 -18.89 1.57 -0.58
C GLU A 83 -17.43 1.98 -0.72
N ALA A 84 -16.60 1.38 0.12
CA ALA A 84 -15.17 1.52 0.16
C ALA A 84 -14.52 0.14 0.36
N ILE A 85 -13.21 0.08 0.13
CA ILE A 85 -12.38 -1.06 0.48
C ILE A 85 -11.23 -0.59 1.35
N THR A 86 -10.90 -1.42 2.34
CA THR A 86 -9.74 -1.24 3.20
C THR A 86 -8.82 -2.44 3.03
N ALA A 87 -7.64 -2.21 2.48
CA ALA A 87 -6.61 -3.22 2.31
C ALA A 87 -5.58 -3.12 3.43
N PHE A 88 -5.16 -4.27 3.95
CA PHE A 88 -4.20 -4.40 5.03
C PHE A 88 -3.00 -5.22 4.57
N LYS A 89 -1.80 -4.67 4.70
CA LYS A 89 -0.55 -5.40 4.49
C LYS A 89 0.29 -5.38 5.76
N GLN A 90 0.59 -6.54 6.32
CA GLN A 90 1.56 -6.71 7.38
C GLN A 90 2.97 -6.58 6.79
N ILE A 91 3.79 -5.76 7.42
CA ILE A 91 5.22 -5.62 7.13
C ILE A 91 5.95 -5.64 8.47
N ASN A 92 6.93 -6.52 8.66
CA ASN A 92 7.70 -6.74 9.89
C ASN A 92 7.60 -5.60 10.94
N GLY A 93 6.73 -5.79 11.95
CA GLY A 93 6.54 -4.85 13.06
C GLY A 93 5.42 -3.81 12.91
N TYR A 94 4.83 -3.63 11.72
CA TYR A 94 3.74 -2.68 11.47
C TYR A 94 2.79 -3.11 10.35
N ALA A 95 1.65 -2.46 10.22
CA ALA A 95 0.67 -2.71 9.18
C ALA A 95 0.48 -1.47 8.32
N VAL A 96 0.55 -1.62 6.99
CA VAL A 96 0.12 -0.59 6.04
C VAL A 96 -1.37 -0.77 5.78
N VAL A 97 -2.13 0.30 5.91
CA VAL A 97 -3.56 0.35 5.63
C VAL A 97 -3.81 1.28 4.45
N VAL A 98 -4.57 0.82 3.46
CA VAL A 98 -4.93 1.58 2.27
C VAL A 98 -6.44 1.60 2.12
N GLU A 99 -7.03 2.79 2.07
CA GLU A 99 -8.48 2.97 1.95
C GLU A 99 -8.83 3.58 0.60
N GLN A 100 -9.67 2.89 -0.18
CA GLN A 100 -10.22 3.39 -1.44
C GLN A 100 -11.74 3.49 -1.37
N ALA A 101 -12.32 4.54 -1.94
CA ALA A 101 -13.77 4.71 -2.02
C ALA A 101 -14.27 4.60 -3.46
N ILE A 102 -15.42 3.97 -3.64
CA ILE A 102 -16.09 3.91 -4.94
C ILE A 102 -16.75 5.27 -5.20
N ASN A 103 -16.41 5.88 -6.34
CA ASN A 103 -17.02 7.13 -6.78
C ASN A 103 -18.07 6.92 -7.89
N LYS A 104 -18.80 7.98 -8.24
CA LYS A 104 -19.85 7.95 -9.27
C LYS A 104 -19.33 7.67 -10.70
N LYS A 105 -18.02 7.66 -10.90
CA LYS A 105 -17.33 7.38 -12.17
C LYS A 105 -16.83 5.93 -12.26
N ASN A 106 -17.21 5.05 -11.32
CA ASN A 106 -16.71 3.68 -11.18
C ASN A 106 -15.20 3.60 -10.93
N GLU A 107 -14.66 4.59 -10.22
CA GLU A 107 -13.27 4.57 -9.79
C GLU A 107 -13.18 4.20 -8.31
N LEU A 108 -12.23 3.34 -7.98
CA LEU A 108 -11.68 3.11 -6.65
C LEU A 108 -10.64 4.20 -6.37
N ALA A 109 -11.14 5.34 -5.90
CA ALA A 109 -10.32 6.50 -5.61
C ALA A 109 -9.59 6.32 -4.27
N LEU A 110 -8.25 6.42 -4.27
CA LEU A 110 -7.48 6.42 -3.02
C LEU A 110 -7.95 7.56 -2.12
N LYS A 111 -8.22 7.26 -0.85
CA LYS A 111 -8.67 8.24 0.14
C LYS A 111 -7.62 8.51 1.19
N THR A 112 -7.00 7.46 1.70
CA THR A 112 -5.87 7.58 2.63
C THR A 112 -4.99 6.34 2.59
N MET A 113 -3.79 6.50 3.13
CA MET A 113 -2.83 5.45 3.43
C MET A 113 -2.16 5.85 4.73
N TYR A 114 -2.03 4.89 5.64
CA TYR A 114 -1.35 5.10 6.92
C TYR A 114 -0.71 3.80 7.40
N LYS A 115 0.13 3.91 8.43
CA LYS A 115 0.86 2.78 9.03
C LYS A 115 0.54 2.70 10.52
N ASN A 116 0.09 1.52 10.96
CA ASN A 116 -0.16 1.21 12.37
C ASN A 116 0.97 0.37 12.94
N ASN A 117 1.39 0.67 14.17
CA ASN A 117 2.30 -0.20 14.89
C ASN A 117 1.68 -1.59 15.15
N GLY A 118 2.48 -2.64 15.04
CA GLY A 118 2.08 -4.00 15.32
C GLY A 118 1.22 -4.65 14.24
N SER A 119 0.30 -5.52 14.65
CA SER A 119 -0.46 -6.34 13.72
C SER A 119 -1.64 -5.59 13.09
N TYR A 120 -1.91 -5.84 11.81
CA TYR A 120 -3.12 -5.34 11.15
C TYR A 120 -4.41 -5.82 11.83
N LYS A 121 -4.37 -6.98 12.49
CA LYS A 121 -5.49 -7.53 13.26
C LYS A 121 -5.88 -6.67 14.46
N ASN A 122 -5.02 -5.74 14.88
CA ASN A 122 -5.31 -4.80 15.96
C ASN A 122 -6.17 -3.63 15.50
N ASN A 123 -6.28 -3.39 14.19
CA ASN A 123 -7.07 -2.30 13.62
C ASN A 123 -8.56 -2.50 13.89
N GLU A 124 -9.25 -1.41 14.25
CA GLU A 124 -10.67 -1.43 14.61
C GLU A 124 -11.58 -1.93 13.49
N VAL A 125 -11.28 -1.59 12.22
CA VAL A 125 -12.01 -2.08 11.05
C VAL A 125 -11.89 -3.59 10.94
N TYR A 126 -10.67 -4.11 11.10
CA TYR A 126 -10.44 -5.55 11.04
C TYR A 126 -11.14 -6.25 12.19
N LYS A 127 -11.06 -5.73 13.42
CA LYS A 127 -11.75 -6.29 14.58
C LYS A 127 -13.25 -6.32 14.37
N ALA A 128 -13.84 -5.21 13.93
CA ALA A 128 -15.26 -5.11 13.63
C ALA A 128 -15.68 -6.16 12.57
N PHE A 129 -14.93 -6.28 11.48
CA PHE A 129 -15.17 -7.31 10.46
C PHE A 129 -15.04 -8.73 11.02
N SER A 130 -13.99 -9.01 11.78
CA SER A 130 -13.78 -10.34 12.38
C SER A 130 -14.86 -10.73 13.39
N SER A 131 -15.54 -9.72 13.97
CA SER A 131 -16.62 -9.92 14.93
C SER A 131 -18.01 -10.08 14.30
N THR A 132 -18.19 -9.74 13.02
CA THR A 132 -19.46 -9.99 12.31
C THR A 132 -19.52 -11.47 11.94
N SER A 133 -20.19 -12.26 12.78
CA SER A 133 -20.10 -13.73 12.80
C SER A 133 -20.96 -14.48 11.77
N LEU A 134 -21.65 -13.82 10.84
CA LEU A 134 -22.72 -14.49 10.07
C LEU A 134 -22.86 -14.14 8.59
N ASP A 135 -22.23 -13.09 8.06
CA ASP A 135 -22.37 -12.71 6.64
C ASP A 135 -21.01 -12.43 6.00
N ALA A 136 -20.64 -13.24 5.01
CA ALA A 136 -19.43 -13.02 4.20
C ALA A 136 -19.48 -11.70 3.41
N ASP A 137 -20.69 -11.17 3.18
CA ASP A 137 -20.96 -9.89 2.52
C ASP A 137 -21.16 -8.72 3.50
N ALA A 138 -20.93 -8.93 4.80
CA ALA A 138 -21.08 -7.89 5.81
C ALA A 138 -20.13 -6.71 5.53
N LYS A 139 -20.71 -5.53 5.29
CA LYS A 139 -19.96 -4.29 5.16
C LYS A 139 -19.76 -3.66 6.53
N VAL A 140 -18.52 -3.40 6.91
CA VAL A 140 -18.22 -2.68 8.16
C VAL A 140 -18.49 -1.19 7.98
N ARG A 141 -19.39 -0.62 8.78
CA ARG A 141 -19.51 0.84 8.87
C ARG A 141 -18.26 1.39 9.55
N HIS A 142 -17.45 2.11 8.80
CA HIS A 142 -16.24 2.74 9.31
C HIS A 142 -16.13 4.17 8.80
N ARG A 143 -15.91 5.12 9.72
CA ARG A 143 -15.50 6.45 9.29
C ARG A 143 -14.10 6.35 8.70
N LEU A 144 -14.01 6.37 7.37
CA LEU A 144 -12.75 6.52 6.62
C LEU A 144 -11.79 7.44 7.38
N SER A 145 -10.62 6.92 7.75
CA SER A 145 -9.86 7.41 8.89
C SER A 145 -9.33 8.82 8.64
N SER A 146 -10.14 9.84 8.96
CA SER A 146 -9.68 11.22 9.12
C SER A 146 -8.97 11.40 10.48
N TYR A 147 -9.25 10.46 11.39
CA TYR A 147 -8.66 10.27 12.70
C TYR A 147 -8.07 8.86 12.73
N SER A 148 -6.82 8.69 12.30
CA SER A 148 -6.02 7.62 12.89
C SER A 148 -5.86 7.99 14.36
N GLY A 149 -6.45 7.17 15.23
CA GLY A 149 -6.41 7.36 16.67
C GLY A 149 -4.99 7.23 17.16
N ALA A 150 -4.36 8.36 17.49
CA ALA A 150 -3.36 8.38 18.54
C ALA A 150 -4.08 8.07 19.86
N THR A 151 -4.39 6.80 20.11
CA THR A 151 -4.67 6.35 21.46
C THR A 151 -3.38 6.51 22.25
N GLU A 152 -3.43 7.31 23.30
CA GLU A 152 -2.29 7.65 24.16
C GLU A 152 -1.47 6.41 24.50
N ASN A 153 -0.30 6.25 23.86
CA ASN A 153 0.66 5.23 24.26
C ASN A 153 1.35 5.73 25.53
N THR A 154 0.78 5.41 26.68
CA THR A 154 1.41 5.62 27.99
C THR A 154 2.50 4.58 28.21
N THR A 155 3.57 4.58 27.41
CA THR A 155 4.85 3.96 27.79
C THR A 155 6.05 4.65 27.09
N GLN A 156 6.84 5.27 27.96
CA GLN A 156 8.19 5.88 27.91
C GLN A 156 9.07 5.84 26.64
N LYS A 157 9.57 7.05 26.27
CA LYS A 157 10.87 7.53 25.71
C LYS A 157 11.64 6.73 24.62
N PRO A 158 12.46 7.42 23.78
CA PRO A 158 12.72 7.02 22.41
C PRO A 158 13.86 6.01 22.29
N LEU A 159 13.71 5.06 21.37
CA LEU A 159 14.85 4.40 20.75
C LEU A 159 15.35 5.29 19.62
N THR A 160 16.38 6.07 19.95
CA THR A 160 17.43 6.45 19.01
C THR A 160 17.85 5.19 18.27
N ASP A 161 17.81 5.22 16.94
CA ASP A 161 18.79 4.65 16.00
C ASP A 161 18.10 4.49 14.63
N GLN A 162 18.18 5.56 13.84
CA GLN A 162 17.74 5.61 12.44
C GLN A 162 18.66 4.82 11.49
N GLU A 163 19.58 3.99 11.98
CA GLU A 163 20.53 3.26 11.13
C GLU A 163 20.16 1.80 10.82
N ASP A 164 19.14 1.23 11.48
CA ASP A 164 18.80 -0.21 11.29
C ASP A 164 17.81 -0.50 10.15
N LEU A 165 17.23 0.52 9.53
CA LEU A 165 16.28 0.34 8.41
C LEU A 165 16.98 0.14 7.05
N LEU A 166 18.29 0.37 6.96
CA LEU A 166 19.04 0.30 5.70
C LEU A 166 19.82 -1.01 5.49
N LYS A 167 19.93 -1.89 6.50
CA LYS A 167 20.81 -3.07 6.44
C LYS A 167 20.12 -4.36 5.97
N ASN A 168 18.82 -4.33 5.70
CA ASN A 168 18.05 -5.56 5.50
C ASN A 168 18.08 -6.06 4.05
N THR A 169 18.69 -5.30 3.14
CA THR A 169 18.76 -5.62 1.71
C THR A 169 19.93 -6.54 1.33
N GLU A 170 20.87 -6.83 2.24
CA GLU A 170 22.11 -7.54 1.90
C GLU A 170 22.30 -8.93 2.56
N LEU A 171 21.36 -9.43 3.38
CA LEU A 171 21.59 -10.64 4.18
C LEU A 171 20.57 -11.78 3.98
N ASN A 172 20.10 -12.03 2.76
CA ASN A 172 19.20 -13.17 2.48
C ASN A 172 19.53 -13.83 1.13
N ASN A 173 20.77 -14.26 0.96
CA ASN A 173 21.21 -14.98 -0.23
C ASN A 173 22.12 -16.15 0.14
N GLU A 174 21.57 -17.11 0.89
CA GLU A 174 22.04 -18.50 0.85
C GLU A 174 20.86 -19.48 0.79
N THR A 175 20.74 -20.09 -0.40
CA THR A 175 20.40 -21.49 -0.68
C THR A 175 18.98 -22.00 -0.41
N THR A 176 18.13 -22.07 -1.45
CA THR A 176 17.65 -23.33 -2.10
C THR A 176 16.42 -23.07 -3.02
N GLN A 177 16.62 -23.33 -4.32
CA GLN A 177 15.69 -23.67 -5.42
C GLN A 177 14.44 -22.81 -5.75
N GLU A 178 14.60 -22.07 -6.87
CA GLU A 178 13.64 -21.62 -7.90
C GLU A 178 12.13 -21.56 -7.62
N VAL A 179 11.63 -20.33 -7.38
CA VAL A 179 10.49 -19.78 -8.16
C VAL A 179 10.83 -18.32 -8.49
N LYS A 180 11.25 -18.07 -9.73
CA LYS A 180 11.76 -16.78 -10.21
C LYS A 180 10.62 -15.83 -10.58
N ASN A 181 9.85 -15.39 -9.59
CA ASN A 181 8.87 -14.31 -9.75
C ASN A 181 9.45 -13.01 -9.18
N LEU A 182 10.46 -12.46 -9.86
CA LEU A 182 11.06 -11.16 -9.52
C LEU A 182 10.00 -10.06 -9.59
N SER A 183 10.03 -9.14 -8.63
CA SER A 183 9.18 -7.96 -8.61
C SER A 183 9.46 -7.07 -9.85
N PRO A 184 8.50 -6.25 -10.31
CA PRO A 184 8.70 -5.39 -11.47
C PRO A 184 9.91 -4.44 -11.34
N LEU A 185 10.29 -4.07 -10.11
CA LEU A 185 11.44 -3.21 -9.83
C LEU A 185 12.77 -3.95 -9.97
N GLU A 186 12.85 -5.20 -9.49
CA GLU A 186 14.02 -6.05 -9.68
C GLU A 186 14.24 -6.36 -11.17
N GLN A 187 13.16 -6.62 -11.92
CA GLN A 187 13.24 -6.79 -13.37
C GLN A 187 13.69 -5.52 -14.08
N ALA A 188 13.27 -4.34 -13.63
CA ALA A 188 13.67 -3.06 -14.20
C ALA A 188 15.15 -2.74 -13.92
N ASN A 189 15.62 -3.05 -12.71
CA ASN A 189 17.03 -2.88 -12.33
C ASN A 189 17.93 -3.85 -13.07
N ASP A 190 17.57 -5.13 -13.20
CA ASP A 190 18.31 -6.11 -13.98
C ASP A 190 18.40 -5.71 -15.45
N ARG A 191 17.30 -5.21 -16.03
CA ARG A 191 17.28 -4.71 -17.41
C ARG A 191 18.25 -3.53 -17.57
N LYS A 192 18.20 -2.53 -16.68
CA LYS A 192 19.14 -1.39 -16.71
C LYS A 192 20.60 -1.82 -16.58
N VAL A 193 20.91 -2.72 -15.64
CA VAL A 193 22.28 -3.21 -15.41
C VAL A 193 22.79 -3.98 -16.63
N SER A 194 21.96 -4.85 -17.22
CA SER A 194 22.32 -5.62 -18.41
C SER A 194 22.57 -4.73 -19.64
N GLU A 195 21.80 -3.65 -19.78
CA GLU A 195 21.92 -2.71 -20.90
C GLU A 195 23.17 -1.84 -20.78
N VAL A 196 23.50 -1.39 -19.56
CA VAL A 196 24.77 -0.68 -19.27
C VAL A 196 25.98 -1.56 -19.55
N ARG A 197 25.93 -2.85 -19.17
CA ARG A 197 27.02 -3.81 -19.40
C ARG A 197 27.23 -4.10 -20.90
N LYS A 198 26.16 -4.31 -21.67
CA LYS A 198 26.23 -4.43 -23.14
C LYS A 198 26.77 -3.16 -23.80
N ARG A 199 26.43 -1.98 -23.29
CA ARG A 199 26.91 -0.70 -23.81
C ARG A 199 28.40 -0.47 -23.52
N SER A 200 28.91 -0.91 -22.37
CA SER A 200 30.34 -0.83 -22.06
C SER A 200 31.17 -1.84 -22.85
N GLU A 201 30.65 -3.05 -23.08
CA GLU A 201 31.28 -4.07 -23.92
C GLU A 201 31.39 -3.62 -25.39
N ARG A 202 30.31 -3.06 -25.97
CA ARG A 202 30.34 -2.50 -27.33
C ARG A 202 31.34 -1.35 -27.49
N LYS A 203 31.57 -0.55 -26.44
CA LYS A 203 32.60 0.50 -26.44
C LYS A 203 34.02 -0.05 -26.36
N ARG A 204 34.21 -1.22 -25.71
CA ARG A 204 35.52 -1.89 -25.62
C ARG A 204 35.88 -2.64 -26.90
N THR A 205 34.91 -3.24 -27.58
CA THR A 205 35.16 -3.97 -28.85
C THR A 205 35.16 -3.08 -30.10
N GLY A 206 34.77 -1.80 -29.98
CA GLY A 206 34.74 -0.84 -31.08
C GLY A 206 36.07 -0.10 -31.34
N ILE A 207 37.08 -0.29 -30.51
CA ILE A 207 38.43 0.28 -30.70
C ILE A 207 39.31 -0.81 -31.31
N PHE A 208 39.10 -1.17 -32.57
CA PHE A 208 40.08 -1.82 -33.47
C PHE A 208 39.38 -2.14 -34.80
N LYS A 209 39.12 -1.11 -35.61
CA LYS A 209 39.03 -1.24 -37.07
C LYS A 209 39.59 0.05 -37.70
N SER A 210 40.92 0.10 -37.76
CA SER A 210 41.67 0.80 -38.81
C SER A 210 41.77 -0.12 -40.02
#